data_AF-A0A948SIV8-F1
#
_entry.id   AF-A0A948SIV8-F1
#
_cell.length_a   1.000
_cell.length_b   1.000
_cell.length_c   1.000
_cell.angle_alpha   90.00
_cell.angle_beta   90.00
_cell.angle_gamma   90.00
#
_symmetry.space_group_name_H-M   'P 1'
#
loop_
_entity.id
_entity.type
_entity.pdbx_description
1 polymer ?
#
loop_
_entity_poly.entity_id
_entity_poly.type
_entity_poly.pdbx_seq_one_letter_code
_entity_poly.pdbx_strand_id
1 'polypeptide(L)'
;MSSARRELLAIAGLAVLAVALWAVFRSYPNYDAYYHLVWGRELLDGARPDIGVADAPTAHPLYVLFGTVLALVFGEGAERVLILACVASLLACGWAVMRLGRSVYGTWPGVAAAVLVVAAP
;
A
#
# COMPACT_ATOMS: atom_id res chain seq x y z
N MET A 1 19.66 24.19 -5.37
CA MET A 1 18.82 23.24 -4.60
C MET A 1 19.63 22.02 -4.19
N SER A 2 19.54 21.57 -2.92
CA SER A 2 20.25 20.37 -2.45
C SER A 2 19.75 19.10 -3.17
N SER A 3 20.58 18.05 -3.21
CA SER A 3 20.20 16.74 -3.79
C SER A 3 18.98 16.16 -3.06
N ALA A 4 18.93 16.26 -1.74
CA ALA A 4 17.80 15.79 -0.92
C ALA A 4 16.49 16.52 -1.27
N ARG A 5 16.53 17.83 -1.53
CA ARG A 5 15.33 18.59 -1.90
C ARG A 5 14.77 18.14 -3.25
N ARG A 6 15.64 17.86 -4.22
CA ARG A 6 15.22 17.35 -5.55
C ARG A 6 14.58 15.98 -5.43
N GLU A 7 15.16 15.11 -4.62
CA GLU A 7 14.62 13.78 -4.35
C GLU A 7 13.22 13.84 -3.72
N LEU A 8 13.04 14.67 -2.68
CA LEU A 8 11.73 14.85 -2.03
C LEU A 8 10.68 15.42 -2.99
N LEU A 9 11.05 16.37 -3.85
CA LEU A 9 10.13 16.92 -4.85
C LEU A 9 9.74 15.88 -5.90
N ALA A 10 10.66 15.01 -6.31
CA ALA A 10 10.37 13.93 -7.25
C ALA A 10 9.39 12.92 -6.64
N ILE A 11 9.63 12.48 -5.40
CA ILE A 11 8.74 11.56 -4.69
C ILE A 11 7.38 12.20 -4.41
N ALA A 12 7.33 13.48 -4.03
CA ALA A 12 6.08 14.21 -3.86
C ALA A 12 5.29 14.29 -5.18
N GLY A 13 5.96 14.57 -6.30
CA GLY A 13 5.34 14.56 -7.62
C GLY A 13 4.75 13.20 -8.00
N LEU A 14 5.47 12.11 -7.74
CA LEU A 14 4.99 10.75 -7.95
C LEU A 14 3.81 10.39 -7.04
N ALA A 15 3.84 10.83 -5.77
CA ALA A 15 2.73 10.63 -4.84
C ALA A 15 1.46 11.37 -5.30
N VAL A 16 1.61 12.62 -5.76
CA VAL A 16 0.49 13.39 -6.34
C VAL A 16 -0.06 12.70 -7.58
N LEU A 17 0.82 12.24 -8.49
CA LEU A 17 0.39 11.49 -9.67
C LEU A 17 -0.33 10.20 -9.29
N ALA A 18 0.17 9.44 -8.31
CA ALA A 18 -0.48 8.22 -7.84
C ALA A 18 -1.86 8.49 -7.24
N VAL A 19 -2.02 9.56 -6.44
CA VAL A 19 -3.33 9.98 -5.92
C VAL A 19 -4.26 10.38 -7.06
N ALA A 20 -3.77 11.13 -8.05
CA ALA A 20 -4.57 11.52 -9.20
C ALA A 20 -5.05 10.30 -10.02
N LEU A 21 -4.15 9.36 -10.31
CA LEU A 21 -4.48 8.11 -11.00
C LEU A 21 -5.45 7.26 -10.18
N TRP A 22 -5.23 7.10 -8.88
CA TRP A 22 -6.16 6.42 -7.98
C TRP A 22 -7.54 7.08 -7.97
N ALA A 23 -7.61 8.40 -8.03
CA ALA A 23 -8.87 9.13 -8.04
C ALA A 23 -9.66 8.92 -9.34
N VAL A 24 -8.96 8.94 -10.48
CA VAL A 24 -9.54 8.79 -11.83
C VAL A 24 -9.90 7.34 -12.16
N PHE A 25 -9.02 6.39 -11.85
CA PHE A 25 -9.21 4.98 -12.17
C PHE A 25 -9.80 4.22 -10.97
N ARG A 26 -10.98 3.62 -11.18
CA ARG A 26 -11.60 2.71 -10.21
C ARG A 26 -10.96 1.33 -10.31
N SER A 27 -10.11 1.01 -9.36
CA SER A 27 -9.67 -0.36 -9.07
C SER A 27 -10.38 -0.90 -7.83
N TYR A 28 -10.34 -2.22 -7.66
CA TYR A 28 -10.92 -2.93 -6.52
C TYR A 28 -9.84 -3.79 -5.86
N PRO A 29 -9.88 -3.95 -4.52
CA PRO A 29 -9.00 -4.90 -3.83
C PRO A 29 -9.15 -6.31 -4.39
N ASN A 30 -8.12 -7.14 -4.21
CA ASN A 30 -8.26 -8.57 -4.46
C ASN A 30 -9.11 -9.24 -3.36
N TYR A 31 -9.47 -10.50 -3.60
CA TYR A 31 -10.27 -11.30 -2.68
C TYR A 31 -9.67 -11.32 -1.25
N ASP A 32 -8.37 -11.55 -1.11
CA ASP A 32 -7.70 -11.59 0.20
C ASP A 32 -7.82 -10.26 0.97
N ALA A 33 -7.62 -9.14 0.30
CA ALA A 33 -7.75 -7.81 0.88
C ALA A 33 -9.19 -7.51 1.33
N TYR A 34 -10.19 -8.00 0.60
CA TYR A 34 -11.59 -7.89 1.00
C TYR A 34 -11.86 -8.62 2.31
N TYR A 35 -11.36 -9.84 2.49
CA TYR A 35 -11.55 -10.60 3.74
C TYR A 35 -11.00 -9.84 4.95
N HIS A 36 -9.84 -9.20 4.82
CA HIS A 36 -9.27 -8.43 5.93
C HIS A 36 -10.08 -7.17 6.29
N LEU A 37 -10.78 -6.57 5.32
CA LEU A 37 -11.74 -5.48 5.60
C LEU A 37 -13.02 -6.02 6.24
N VAL A 38 -13.53 -7.17 5.79
CA VAL A 38 -14.72 -7.82 6.35
C VAL A 38 -14.48 -8.22 7.80
N TRP A 39 -13.40 -8.96 8.07
CA TRP A 39 -12.99 -9.32 9.43
C TRP A 39 -12.76 -8.09 10.31
N GLY A 40 -12.25 -7.00 9.75
CA GLY A 40 -12.12 -5.74 10.48
C GLY A 40 -13.47 -5.15 10.88
N ARG A 41 -14.49 -5.21 10.00
CA ARG A 41 -15.86 -4.77 10.34
C ARG A 41 -16.51 -5.68 11.37
N GLU A 42 -16.33 -7.00 11.25
CA GLU A 42 -16.81 -7.96 12.25
C GLU A 42 -16.25 -7.64 13.64
N LEU A 43 -14.95 -7.29 13.74
CA LEU A 43 -14.36 -6.85 15.01
C LEU A 43 -15.01 -5.57 15.56
N LEU A 44 -15.30 -4.60 14.70
CA LEU A 44 -15.98 -3.36 15.10
C LEU A 44 -17.41 -3.60 15.59
N ASP A 45 -18.07 -4.61 15.02
CA ASP A 45 -19.41 -5.05 15.42
C ASP A 45 -19.38 -5.97 16.66
N GLY A 46 -18.21 -6.21 17.26
CA GLY A 46 -18.03 -7.07 18.43
C GLY A 46 -18.14 -8.56 18.12
N ALA A 47 -18.14 -8.94 16.84
CA ALA A 47 -18.11 -10.31 16.39
C ALA A 47 -16.67 -10.83 16.30
N ARG A 48 -16.52 -12.16 16.44
CA ARG A 48 -15.25 -12.82 16.16
C ARG A 48 -15.10 -13.01 14.65
N PRO A 49 -13.96 -12.65 14.05
CA PRO A 49 -13.71 -12.86 12.63
C PRO A 49 -13.92 -14.32 12.21
N ASP A 50 -14.70 -14.52 11.15
CA ASP A 50 -14.91 -15.86 10.60
C ASP A 50 -13.76 -16.26 9.67
N ILE A 51 -12.67 -16.72 10.28
CA ILE A 51 -11.43 -17.12 9.61
C ILE A 51 -11.43 -18.60 9.18
N GLY A 52 -12.46 -19.37 9.54
CA GLY A 52 -12.49 -20.84 9.40
C GLY A 52 -13.30 -21.35 8.21
N VAL A 53 -13.85 -20.46 7.39
CA VAL A 53 -14.63 -20.82 6.20
C VAL A 53 -13.75 -21.41 5.10
N ALA A 54 -14.35 -22.25 4.25
CA ALA A 54 -13.66 -22.75 3.07
C ALA A 54 -13.17 -21.57 2.21
N ASP A 55 -11.93 -21.66 1.73
CA ASP A 55 -11.24 -20.65 0.92
C ASP A 55 -10.94 -19.31 1.61
N ALA A 56 -11.12 -19.18 2.93
CA ALA A 56 -10.65 -18.00 3.65
C ALA A 56 -9.12 -17.85 3.50
N PRO A 57 -8.60 -16.63 3.23
CA PRO A 57 -7.16 -16.42 3.13
C PRO A 57 -6.49 -16.63 4.49
N THR A 58 -5.16 -16.71 4.49
CA THR A 58 -4.42 -16.74 5.77
C THR A 58 -4.62 -15.41 6.50
N ALA A 59 -5.11 -15.46 7.73
CA ALA A 59 -5.32 -14.25 8.53
C ALA A 59 -3.97 -13.67 8.99
N HIS A 60 -3.71 -12.41 8.61
CA HIS A 60 -2.55 -11.67 9.05
C HIS A 60 -2.96 -10.64 10.12
N PRO A 61 -2.64 -10.83 11.42
CA PRO A 61 -3.18 -10.00 12.51
C PRO A 61 -2.98 -8.50 12.32
N LEU A 62 -1.80 -8.09 11.83
CA LEU A 62 -1.50 -6.68 11.56
C LEU A 62 -2.34 -6.13 10.40
N TYR A 63 -2.61 -6.94 9.38
CA TYR A 63 -3.41 -6.52 8.23
C TYR A 63 -4.91 -6.50 8.55
N VAL A 64 -5.38 -7.40 9.42
CA VAL A 64 -6.74 -7.33 10.00
C VAL A 64 -6.90 -6.05 10.80
N LEU A 65 -5.93 -5.73 11.67
CA LEU A 65 -5.94 -4.47 12.43
C LEU A 65 -5.94 -3.26 11.49
N PHE A 66 -5.11 -3.27 10.45
CA PHE A 66 -5.08 -2.20 9.46
C PHE A 66 -6.44 -2.04 8.76
N GLY A 67 -7.04 -3.14 8.30
CA GLY A 67 -8.37 -3.15 7.71
C GLY A 67 -9.45 -2.66 8.67
N THR A 68 -9.36 -3.01 9.95
CA THR A 68 -10.25 -2.54 11.04
C THR A 68 -10.17 -1.02 11.18
N VAL A 69 -8.96 -0.45 11.23
CA VAL A 69 -8.77 1.00 11.33
C VAL A 69 -9.30 1.70 10.08
N LEU A 70 -9.06 1.16 8.89
CA LEU A 70 -9.60 1.73 7.66
C LEU A 70 -11.12 1.69 7.63
N ALA A 71 -11.73 0.57 8.01
CA ALA A 71 -13.18 0.43 8.11
C ALA A 71 -13.79 1.40 9.12
N LEU A 72 -13.14 1.59 10.27
CA LEU A 72 -13.57 2.52 11.31
C LEU A 72 -13.56 3.98 10.83
N VAL A 73 -12.50 4.40 10.14
CA VAL A 73 -12.30 5.81 9.74
C VAL A 73 -13.06 6.15 8.46
N PHE A 74 -13.14 5.21 7.51
CA PHE A 74 -13.62 5.47 6.15
C PHE A 74 -14.90 4.69 5.77
N GLY A 75 -15.36 3.75 6.60
CA GLY A 75 -16.59 2.98 6.36
C GLY A 75 -16.57 2.23 5.03
N GLU A 76 -17.52 2.56 4.15
CA GLU A 76 -17.61 2.02 2.78
C GLU A 76 -16.42 2.44 1.91
N GLY A 77 -15.81 3.60 2.17
CA GLY A 77 -14.64 4.09 1.44
C GLY A 77 -13.33 3.34 1.75
N ALA A 78 -13.32 2.47 2.76
CA ALA A 78 -12.12 1.77 3.22
C ALA A 78 -11.42 0.96 2.12
N GLU A 79 -12.19 0.36 1.20
CA GLU A 79 -11.65 -0.40 0.06
C GLU A 79 -10.79 0.46 -0.87
N ARG A 80 -11.24 1.70 -1.14
CA ARG A 80 -10.48 2.62 -2.00
C ARG A 80 -9.25 3.13 -1.28
N VAL A 81 -9.37 3.45 0.01
CA VAL A 81 -8.22 3.89 0.80
C VAL A 81 -7.18 2.76 0.95
N LEU A 82 -7.62 1.51 1.03
CA LEU A 82 -6.73 0.35 1.05
C LEU A 82 -5.88 0.26 -0.23
N ILE A 83 -6.50 0.49 -1.40
CA ILE A 83 -5.76 0.54 -2.67
C ILE A 83 -4.75 1.69 -2.65
N LEU A 84 -5.15 2.87 -2.18
CA LEU A 84 -4.24 4.00 -2.09
C LEU A 84 -3.05 3.69 -1.17
N ALA A 85 -3.30 3.02 -0.04
CA ALA A 85 -2.25 2.57 0.87
C ALA A 85 -1.32 1.55 0.21
N CYS A 86 -1.84 0.65 -0.61
CA CYS A 86 -1.04 -0.29 -1.40
C CYS A 86 -0.12 0.44 -2.39
N VAL A 87 -0.66 1.36 -3.19
CA VAL A 87 0.13 2.16 -4.15
C VAL A 87 1.16 3.03 -3.42
N ALA A 88 0.79 3.66 -2.31
CA ALA A 88 1.71 4.43 -1.49
C ALA A 88 2.83 3.56 -0.90
N SER A 89 2.53 2.33 -0.49
CA SER A 89 3.52 1.37 0.01
C SER A 89 4.48 0.94 -1.09
N LEU A 90 4.00 0.73 -2.33
CA LEU A 90 4.86 0.43 -3.48
C LEU A 90 5.81 1.60 -3.79
N LEU A 91 5.31 2.83 -3.80
CA LEU A 91 6.15 4.03 -3.97
C LEU A 91 7.18 4.15 -2.85
N ALA A 92 6.79 3.95 -1.60
CA ALA A 92 7.69 3.98 -0.46
C ALA A 92 8.76 2.87 -0.55
N CYS A 93 8.38 1.68 -0.98
CA CYS A 93 9.28 0.55 -1.20
C CYS A 93 10.32 0.87 -2.29
N GLY A 94 9.87 1.34 -3.46
CA GLY A 94 10.77 1.74 -4.55
C GLY A 94 11.74 2.84 -4.10
N TRP A 95 11.25 3.84 -3.36
CA TRP A 95 12.10 4.88 -2.79
C TRP A 95 13.13 4.35 -1.78
N ALA A 96 12.72 3.44 -0.88
CA ALA A 96 13.61 2.82 0.09
C ALA A 96 14.70 1.98 -0.61
N VAL A 97 14.33 1.19 -1.61
CA VAL A 97 15.25 0.38 -2.43
C VAL A 97 16.23 1.26 -3.18
N MET A 98 15.77 2.38 -3.76
CA MET A 98 16.65 3.36 -4.40
C MET A 98 17.71 3.88 -3.44
N ARG A 99 17.29 4.30 -2.23
CA ARG A 99 18.20 4.84 -1.21
C ARG A 99 19.19 3.79 -0.70
N LEU A 100 18.70 2.58 -0.45
CA LEU A 100 19.54 1.46 -0.03
C LEU A 100 20.59 1.13 -1.11
N GLY A 101 20.16 0.90 -2.35
CA GLY A 101 21.07 0.59 -3.45
C GLY A 101 22.07 1.71 -3.72
N ARG A 102 21.64 2.98 -3.63
CA ARG A 102 22.54 4.13 -3.73
C ARG A 102 23.59 4.17 -2.63
N SER A 103 23.24 3.77 -1.40
CA SER A 103 24.17 3.77 -0.27
C SER A 103 25.21 2.65 -0.33
N VAL A 104 24.90 1.52 -0.98
CA VAL A 104 25.78 0.34 -1.04
C VAL A 104 26.58 0.28 -2.33
N TYR A 105 25.94 0.54 -3.48
CA TYR A 105 26.51 0.29 -4.82
C TYR A 105 26.61 1.55 -5.69
N GLY A 106 26.14 2.69 -5.20
CA GLY A 106 26.12 3.96 -5.94
C GLY A 106 24.80 4.23 -6.68
N THR A 107 24.70 5.43 -7.25
CA THR A 107 23.42 5.99 -7.72
C THR A 107 22.73 5.15 -8.79
N TRP A 108 23.47 4.69 -9.80
CA TRP A 108 22.88 3.96 -10.93
C TRP A 108 22.28 2.60 -10.51
N PRO A 109 22.99 1.73 -9.78
CA PRO A 109 22.40 0.50 -9.24
C PRO A 109 21.18 0.73 -8.36
N GLY A 110 21.17 1.79 -7.54
CA GLY A 110 20.00 2.15 -6.73
C GLY A 110 18.77 2.49 -7.56
N VAL A 111 18.93 3.31 -8.60
CA VAL A 111 17.83 3.66 -9.52
C VAL A 111 17.34 2.43 -10.26
N ALA A 112 18.24 1.60 -10.79
CA ALA A 112 17.87 0.38 -11.50
C ALA A 112 17.06 -0.59 -10.61
N ALA A 113 17.50 -0.80 -9.36
CA ALA A 113 16.79 -1.65 -8.40
C ALA A 113 15.38 -1.13 -8.09
N ALA A 114 15.22 0.19 -7.90
CA ALA A 114 13.92 0.79 -7.65
C ALA A 114 12.96 0.65 -8.84
N VAL A 115 13.46 0.82 -10.07
CA VAL A 115 12.67 0.59 -11.29
C VAL A 115 12.23 -0.86 -11.37
N LEU A 116 13.12 -1.82 -11.11
CA LEU A 116 12.77 -3.24 -11.14
C LEU A 116 11.70 -3.59 -10.10
N VAL A 117 11.78 -3.04 -8.88
CA VAL A 117 10.77 -3.29 -7.84
C VAL A 117 9.40 -2.72 -8.19
N VAL A 118 9.36 -1.53 -8.79
CA VAL A 118 8.08 -0.85 -9.12
C VAL A 118 7.47 -1.35 -10.42
N ALA A 119 8.29 -1.77 -11.39
CA ALA A 119 7.84 -2.25 -12.69
C ALA A 119 7.74 -3.78 -12.78
N ALA A 120 8.08 -4.50 -11.72
CA ALA A 120 7.87 -5.94 -11.66
C ALA A 120 6.36 -6.26 -11.78
N PRO A 121 5.99 -7.24 -12.63
CA PRO A 121 4.60 -7.68 -12.79
C PRO A 121 4.08 -8.46 -11.57
#